data_AF-A0A6P1BCC0-F1
#
_entry.id   AF-A0A6P1BCC0-F1
#
_cell.length_a   1.000
_cell.length_b   1.000
_cell.length_c   1.000
_cell.angle_alpha   90.00
_cell.angle_beta   90.00
_cell.angle_gamma   90.00
#
_symmetry.space_group_name_H-M   'P 1'
#
loop_
_entity.id
_entity.type
_entity.pdbx_description
1 polymer ?
#
loop_
_entity_poly.entity_id
_entity_poly.type
_entity_poly.pdbx_seq_one_letter_code
_entity_poly.pdbx_strand_id
1 'polypeptide(L)'
;MLPNQAADDLLEGFNAPLGTLSSRIKAAWALGLITTDQYEDLERMRKIRNAFSHTWKPISFSDQHITAHIKAINYSNGDDAYPETATIKLRTALSFLLVELQVAADRVVKARRGARLIGARLVSGVPEGEEIESIRNRLAALEDEILNSTGEKHLFLLMMRGRWVERLRILEGSVPISLREEVSELREELMRKMAATGARKSHKPRPE
;
A
#
# COMPACT_ATOMS: atom_id res chain seq x y z
N MET A 1 1.29 -1.27 2.42
CA MET A 1 0.75 -0.07 1.74
C MET A 1 1.07 -0.18 0.25
N LEU A 2 0.66 0.79 -0.57
CA LEU A 2 1.20 0.88 -1.94
C LEU A 2 2.68 1.30 -1.83
N PRO A 3 3.61 0.70 -2.60
CA PRO A 3 5.03 1.02 -2.52
C PRO A 3 5.32 2.33 -3.25
N ASN A 4 5.22 3.46 -2.55
CA ASN A 4 5.48 4.79 -3.08
C ASN A 4 5.98 5.74 -1.99
N GLN A 5 6.52 6.89 -2.40
CA GLN A 5 7.07 7.91 -1.50
C GLN A 5 6.08 8.31 -0.39
N ALA A 6 4.79 8.41 -0.69
CA ALA A 6 3.79 8.79 0.31
C ALA A 6 3.65 7.71 1.41
N ALA A 7 3.88 6.44 1.11
CA ALA A 7 3.94 5.39 2.13
C ALA A 7 5.21 5.50 2.98
N ASP A 8 6.33 5.88 2.38
CA ASP A 8 7.60 6.09 3.08
C ASP A 8 7.48 7.30 4.03
N ASP A 9 6.91 8.42 3.56
CA ASP A 9 6.66 9.63 4.36
C ASP A 9 5.74 9.39 5.57
N LEU A 10 4.89 8.36 5.52
CA LEU A 10 4.07 7.95 6.66
C LEU A 10 4.89 7.23 7.73
N LEU A 11 5.92 6.49 7.34
CA LEU A 11 6.65 5.56 8.20
C LEU A 11 8.01 6.11 8.66
N GLU A 12 8.64 6.94 7.85
CA GLU A 12 10.03 7.37 7.97
C GLU A 12 10.16 8.89 8.04
N GLY A 13 11.17 9.35 8.79
CA GLY A 13 11.43 10.77 9.02
C GLY A 13 10.96 11.27 10.38
N PHE A 14 11.45 12.46 10.76
CA PHE A 14 11.25 13.05 12.09
C PHE A 14 9.77 13.31 12.42
N ASN A 15 8.99 13.73 11.41
CA ASN A 15 7.56 14.06 11.57
C ASN A 15 6.63 12.97 11.01
N ALA A 16 7.13 11.75 10.80
CA ALA A 16 6.33 10.66 10.25
C ALA A 16 5.15 10.32 11.18
N PRO A 17 3.89 10.35 10.70
CA PRO A 17 2.72 10.02 11.51
C PRO A 17 2.77 8.64 12.16
N LEU A 18 3.41 7.67 11.49
CA LEU A 18 3.64 6.32 12.00
C LEU A 18 5.13 6.09 12.34
N GLY A 19 5.88 7.14 12.66
CA GLY A 19 7.30 7.06 12.99
C GLY A 19 7.60 6.47 14.37
N THR A 20 6.67 6.56 15.32
CA THR A 20 6.88 6.05 16.68
C THR A 20 6.42 4.60 16.85
N LEU A 21 6.99 3.89 17.81
CA LEU A 21 6.53 2.53 18.16
C LEU A 21 5.04 2.52 18.57
N SER A 22 4.58 3.52 19.34
CA SER A 22 3.17 3.59 19.76
C SER A 22 2.22 3.79 18.58
N SER A 23 2.54 4.70 17.66
CA SER A 23 1.72 4.94 16.46
C SER A 23 1.65 3.70 15.57
N ARG A 24 2.75 2.94 15.43
CA ARG A 24 2.77 1.68 14.67
C ARG A 24 1.91 0.60 15.31
N ILE A 25 2.01 0.42 16.64
CA ILE A 25 1.19 -0.54 17.39
C ILE A 25 -0.31 -0.23 17.20
N LYS A 26 -0.70 1.05 17.39
CA LYS A 26 -2.09 1.50 17.22
C LYS A 26 -2.59 1.30 15.79
N ALA A 27 -1.78 1.66 14.78
CA ALA A 27 -2.16 1.49 13.39
C ALA A 27 -2.33 0.01 13.02
N ALA A 28 -1.42 -0.86 13.46
CA ALA A 28 -1.52 -2.29 13.23
C ALA A 28 -2.81 -2.89 13.82
N TRP A 29 -3.16 -2.50 15.04
CA TRP A 29 -4.40 -2.94 15.68
C TRP A 29 -5.65 -2.37 14.99
N ALA A 30 -5.69 -1.06 14.73
CA ALA A 30 -6.83 -0.41 14.08
C ALA A 30 -7.10 -0.94 12.66
N LEU A 31 -6.07 -1.41 11.98
CA LEU A 31 -6.16 -2.04 10.66
C LEU A 31 -6.41 -3.57 10.72
N GLY A 32 -6.54 -4.14 11.92
CA GLY A 32 -6.80 -5.58 12.10
C GLY A 32 -5.62 -6.48 11.71
N LEU A 33 -4.38 -5.97 11.77
CA LEU A 33 -3.16 -6.72 11.41
C LEU A 33 -2.60 -7.55 12.57
N ILE A 34 -3.00 -7.24 13.79
CA ILE A 34 -2.63 -7.93 15.03
C ILE A 34 -3.87 -8.17 15.88
N THR A 35 -3.82 -9.18 16.75
CA THR A 35 -4.92 -9.50 17.67
C THR A 35 -4.99 -8.50 18.84
N THR A 36 -6.10 -8.51 19.58
CA THR A 36 -6.25 -7.72 20.82
C THR A 36 -5.15 -8.07 21.83
N ASP A 37 -4.89 -9.36 22.04
CA ASP A 37 -3.85 -9.83 22.98
C ASP A 37 -2.47 -9.31 22.59
N GLN A 38 -2.12 -9.39 21.30
CA GLN A 38 -0.87 -8.86 20.75
C GLN A 38 -0.76 -7.35 20.94
N TYR A 39 -1.86 -6.61 20.71
CA TYR A 39 -1.90 -5.16 20.92
C TYR A 39 -1.65 -4.78 22.39
N GLU A 40 -2.34 -5.44 23.32
CA GLU A 40 -2.16 -5.18 24.75
C GLU A 40 -0.74 -5.49 25.23
N ASP A 41 -0.18 -6.62 24.79
CA ASP A 41 1.18 -7.02 25.15
C ASP A 41 2.23 -6.07 24.57
N LEU A 42 2.07 -5.64 23.32
CA LEU A 42 2.94 -4.62 22.72
C LEU A 42 2.89 -3.29 23.49
N GLU A 43 1.71 -2.84 23.92
CA GLU A 43 1.59 -1.62 24.72
C GLU A 43 2.22 -1.77 26.11
N ARG A 44 2.09 -2.94 26.76
CA ARG A 44 2.78 -3.25 28.03
C ARG A 44 4.30 -3.27 27.84
N MET A 45 4.80 -3.95 26.82
CA MET A 45 6.22 -4.00 26.47
C MET A 45 6.77 -2.62 26.15
N ARG A 46 6.02 -1.78 25.43
CA ARG A 46 6.36 -0.38 25.17
C ARG A 46 6.49 0.42 26.47
N LYS A 47 5.57 0.25 27.43
CA LYS A 47 5.63 0.91 28.75
C LYS A 47 6.85 0.45 29.54
N ILE A 48 7.15 -0.85 29.56
CA ILE A 48 8.35 -1.39 30.19
C ILE A 48 9.60 -0.75 29.56
N ARG A 49 9.76 -0.82 28.23
CA ARG A 49 10.88 -0.19 27.51
C ARG A 49 11.04 1.29 27.87
N ASN A 50 9.93 2.02 27.89
CA ASN A 50 9.93 3.45 28.19
C ASN A 50 10.36 3.75 29.62
N ALA A 51 9.99 2.92 30.60
CA ALA A 51 10.45 3.08 31.98
C ALA A 51 11.98 3.01 32.05
N PHE A 52 12.58 2.04 31.35
CA PHE A 52 14.04 1.89 31.23
C PHE A 52 14.72 3.01 30.44
N SER A 53 14.04 3.65 29.47
CA SER A 53 14.64 4.74 28.69
C SER A 53 14.52 6.13 29.32
N HIS A 54 13.60 6.33 30.27
CA HIS A 54 13.26 7.65 30.81
C HIS A 54 13.67 7.87 32.27
N THR A 55 14.59 7.06 32.79
CA THR A 55 14.99 7.12 34.21
C THR A 55 16.50 7.19 34.36
N TRP A 56 17.00 8.20 35.07
CA TRP A 56 18.42 8.33 35.45
C TRP A 56 18.76 7.51 36.71
N LYS A 57 17.74 7.07 37.45
CA LYS A 57 17.88 6.22 38.63
C LYS A 57 17.99 4.75 38.21
N PRO A 58 18.69 3.92 39.00
CA PRO A 58 18.64 2.47 38.83
C PRO A 58 17.20 1.98 38.93
N ILE A 59 16.74 1.25 37.93
CA ILE A 59 15.46 0.55 37.93
C ILE A 59 15.69 -0.93 37.60
N SER A 60 14.75 -1.77 37.99
CA SER A 60 14.87 -3.22 37.89
C SER A 60 13.55 -3.88 37.51
N PHE A 61 13.60 -5.12 37.02
CA PHE A 61 12.36 -5.87 36.75
C PHE A 61 11.52 -6.17 38.00
N SER A 62 12.13 -6.11 39.19
CA SER A 62 11.43 -6.24 40.47
C SER A 62 10.68 -4.99 40.93
N ASP A 63 10.84 -3.85 40.25
CA ASP A 63 10.12 -2.64 40.60
C ASP A 63 8.61 -2.84 40.37
N GLN A 64 7.80 -2.41 41.34
CA GLN A 64 6.36 -2.70 41.38
C GLN A 64 5.64 -2.37 40.07
N HIS A 65 5.92 -1.20 39.49
CA HIS A 65 5.29 -0.75 38.25
C HIS A 65 5.71 -1.56 37.02
N ILE A 66 6.96 -2.06 36.99
CA ILE A 66 7.46 -2.94 35.91
C ILE A 66 6.89 -4.34 36.08
N THR A 67 6.95 -4.89 37.28
CA THR A 67 6.38 -6.21 37.60
C THR A 67 4.88 -6.26 37.29
N ALA A 68 4.12 -5.19 37.56
CA ALA A 68 2.70 -5.12 37.23
C ALA A 68 2.47 -5.28 35.71
N HIS A 69 3.27 -4.63 34.87
CA HIS A 69 3.20 -4.82 33.42
C HIS A 69 3.57 -6.24 33.00
N ILE A 70 4.64 -6.82 33.55
CA ILE A 70 5.05 -8.20 33.23
C ILE A 70 3.98 -9.22 33.63
N LYS A 71 3.36 -9.04 34.80
CA LYS A 71 2.28 -9.92 35.26
C LYS A 71 1.08 -9.85 34.31
N ALA A 72 0.75 -8.68 33.81
CA ALA A 72 -0.36 -8.48 32.90
C ALA A 72 -0.12 -9.09 31.51
N ILE A 73 1.12 -9.15 31.01
CA ILE A 73 1.45 -9.75 29.71
C ILE A 73 0.94 -11.20 29.64
N ASN A 74 0.44 -11.62 28.48
CA ASN A 74 -0.02 -13.00 28.28
C ASN A 74 1.15 -14.00 28.38
N TYR A 75 0.83 -15.25 28.72
CA TYR A 75 1.83 -16.32 28.66
C TYR A 75 2.11 -16.71 27.20
N SER A 76 3.32 -17.18 26.95
CA SER A 76 3.71 -17.71 25.64
C SER A 76 2.87 -18.94 25.28
N ASN A 77 2.42 -19.01 24.03
CA ASN A 77 1.60 -20.12 23.52
C ASN A 77 2.43 -21.37 23.16
N GLY A 78 3.76 -21.32 23.23
CA GLY A 78 4.63 -22.45 22.89
C GLY A 78 5.37 -23.07 24.05
N ASP A 79 5.08 -22.64 25.27
CA ASP A 79 5.71 -23.18 26.47
C ASP A 79 4.68 -23.93 27.30
N ASP A 80 4.89 -25.23 27.50
CA ASP A 80 4.06 -26.04 28.40
C ASP A 80 4.48 -25.90 29.87
N ALA A 81 5.67 -25.32 30.12
CA ALA A 81 6.21 -25.12 31.46
C ALA A 81 5.85 -23.73 32.00
N TYR A 82 5.48 -23.67 33.28
CA TYR A 82 5.24 -22.39 33.95
C TYR A 82 6.55 -21.58 34.06
N PRO A 83 6.55 -20.29 33.68
CA PRO A 83 7.73 -19.46 33.83
C PRO A 83 7.90 -19.02 35.29
N GLU A 84 8.82 -19.68 36.00
CA GLU A 84 9.09 -19.47 37.44
C GLU A 84 9.51 -18.04 37.81
N THR A 85 9.95 -17.23 36.85
CA THR A 85 10.33 -15.84 37.10
C THR A 85 9.70 -14.88 36.11
N ALA A 86 9.48 -13.64 36.55
CA ALA A 86 8.99 -12.55 35.70
C ALA A 86 9.87 -12.34 34.46
N THR A 87 11.20 -12.45 34.61
CA THR A 87 12.16 -12.34 33.51
C THR A 87 11.99 -13.47 32.48
N ILE A 88 11.78 -14.71 32.94
CA ILE A 88 11.52 -15.84 32.04
C ILE A 88 10.21 -15.59 31.30
N LYS A 89 9.12 -15.23 32.00
CA LYS A 89 7.82 -14.92 31.40
C LYS A 89 7.94 -13.83 30.33
N LEU A 90 8.60 -12.72 30.66
CA LEU A 90 8.79 -11.60 29.74
C LEU A 90 9.56 -12.03 28.49
N ARG A 91 10.66 -12.79 28.67
CA ARG A 91 11.50 -13.24 27.57
C ARG A 91 10.76 -14.19 26.66
N THR A 92 10.07 -15.20 27.20
CA THR A 92 9.35 -16.17 26.36
C THR A 92 8.17 -15.54 25.64
N ALA A 93 7.36 -14.73 26.33
CA ALA A 93 6.25 -13.99 25.72
C ALA A 93 6.72 -13.06 24.59
N LEU A 94 7.81 -12.31 24.80
CA LEU A 94 8.38 -11.44 23.76
C LEU A 94 8.90 -12.25 22.56
N SER A 95 9.63 -13.33 22.79
CA SER A 95 10.13 -14.19 21.71
C SER A 95 9.00 -14.75 20.87
N PHE A 96 7.94 -15.26 21.51
CA PHE A 96 6.79 -15.82 20.80
C PHE A 96 6.02 -14.75 20.04
N LEU A 97 5.78 -13.59 20.66
CA LEU A 97 5.13 -12.46 20.01
C LEU A 97 5.91 -11.98 18.78
N LEU A 98 7.24 -11.94 18.84
CA LEU A 98 8.07 -11.59 17.68
C LEU A 98 7.92 -12.59 16.53
N VAL A 99 7.90 -13.90 16.84
CA VAL A 99 7.66 -14.95 15.85
C VAL A 99 6.27 -14.80 15.23
N GLU A 100 5.23 -14.56 16.03
CA GLU A 100 3.87 -14.33 15.54
C GLU A 100 3.79 -13.12 14.62
N LEU A 101 4.42 -12.00 14.98
CA LEU A 101 4.47 -10.79 14.17
C LEU A 101 5.23 -11.00 12.86
N GLN A 102 6.34 -11.76 12.87
CA GLN A 102 7.07 -12.15 11.68
C GLN A 102 6.22 -13.00 10.75
N VAL A 103 5.54 -14.03 11.28
CA VAL A 103 4.61 -14.87 10.52
C VAL A 103 3.45 -14.06 9.94
N ALA A 104 2.89 -13.11 10.71
CA ALA A 104 1.84 -12.22 10.24
C ALA A 104 2.31 -11.33 9.08
N ALA A 105 3.49 -10.70 9.21
CA ALA A 105 4.08 -9.90 8.14
C ALA A 105 4.34 -10.72 6.87
N ASP A 106 4.91 -11.91 7.02
CA ASP A 106 5.17 -12.84 5.91
C ASP A 106 3.88 -13.24 5.18
N ARG A 107 2.81 -13.53 5.93
CA ARG A 107 1.50 -13.87 5.37
C ARG A 107 0.93 -12.70 4.56
N VAL A 108 1.07 -11.46 5.03
CA VAL A 108 0.61 -10.28 4.30
C VAL A 108 1.32 -10.15 2.95
N VAL A 109 2.64 -10.36 2.93
CA VAL A 109 3.45 -10.29 1.70
C VAL A 109 3.15 -11.45 0.76
N LYS A 110 3.26 -12.70 1.25
CA LYS A 110 3.07 -13.92 0.45
C LYS A 110 1.67 -14.04 -0.12
N ALA A 111 0.64 -13.72 0.66
CA ALA A 111 -0.75 -13.76 0.22
C ALA A 111 -1.17 -12.51 -0.59
N ARG A 112 -0.26 -11.57 -0.88
CA ARG A 112 -0.53 -10.29 -1.55
C ARG A 112 -1.72 -9.55 -0.93
N ARG A 113 -1.82 -9.59 0.40
CA ARG A 113 -2.89 -8.93 1.20
C ARG A 113 -2.55 -7.49 1.58
N GLY A 114 -1.63 -6.86 0.83
CA GLY A 114 -1.35 -5.44 0.97
C GLY A 114 -2.56 -4.57 0.62
N ALA A 115 -2.46 -3.28 0.94
CA ALA A 115 -3.47 -2.29 0.56
C ALA A 115 -3.73 -2.34 -0.96
N ARG A 116 -5.00 -2.42 -1.34
CA ARG A 116 -5.44 -2.41 -2.74
C ARG A 116 -5.91 -1.01 -3.10
N LEU A 117 -5.58 -0.56 -4.32
CA LEU A 117 -6.12 0.69 -4.85
C LEU A 117 -7.61 0.49 -5.15
N ILE A 118 -8.47 1.06 -4.31
CA ILE A 118 -9.93 1.07 -4.47
C ILE A 118 -10.46 2.44 -4.94
N GLY A 119 -9.57 3.41 -5.14
CA GLY A 119 -9.94 4.74 -5.62
C GLY A 119 -10.50 4.65 -7.04
N ALA A 120 -11.62 5.34 -7.28
CA ALA A 120 -12.23 5.47 -8.60
C ALA A 120 -11.91 6.84 -9.19
N ARG A 121 -11.61 6.87 -10.49
CA ARG A 121 -11.54 8.10 -11.28
C ARG A 121 -12.71 8.11 -12.24
N LEU A 122 -13.48 9.20 -12.25
CA LEU A 122 -14.57 9.35 -13.19
C LEU A 122 -14.02 9.52 -14.61
N VAL A 123 -14.50 8.67 -15.52
CA VAL A 123 -14.24 8.76 -16.95
C VAL A 123 -15.59 8.90 -17.64
N SER A 124 -15.76 9.98 -18.41
CA SER A 124 -16.96 10.09 -19.27
C SER A 124 -16.88 9.01 -20.33
N GLY A 125 -17.92 8.21 -20.48
CA GLY A 125 -18.02 7.21 -21.55
C GLY A 125 -18.07 7.84 -22.94
N VAL A 126 -18.17 6.99 -23.95
CA VAL A 126 -18.54 7.40 -25.31
C VAL A 126 -20.05 7.66 -25.30
N PRO A 127 -20.52 8.81 -25.83
CA PRO A 127 -21.95 9.08 -26.04
C PRO A 127 -22.67 7.91 -26.74
N GLU A 128 -23.92 7.65 -26.33
CA GLU A 128 -24.76 6.65 -26.99
C GLU A 128 -25.00 7.03 -28.46
N GLY A 129 -24.92 6.05 -29.35
CA GLY A 129 -25.13 6.25 -30.79
C GLY A 129 -23.92 6.79 -31.55
N GLU A 130 -22.76 6.99 -30.91
CA GLU A 130 -21.53 7.33 -31.65
C GLU A 130 -21.04 6.12 -32.44
N GLU A 131 -20.89 6.28 -33.76
CA GLU A 131 -20.44 5.23 -34.66
C GLU A 131 -18.95 4.91 -34.45
N ILE A 132 -18.56 3.64 -34.58
CA ILE A 132 -17.16 3.21 -34.41
C ILE A 132 -16.23 3.95 -35.38
N GLU A 133 -16.71 4.25 -36.59
CA GLU A 133 -15.94 5.00 -37.58
C GLU A 133 -15.68 6.46 -37.12
N SER A 134 -16.64 7.09 -36.44
CA SER A 134 -16.44 8.42 -35.82
C SER A 134 -15.35 8.35 -34.74
N ILE A 135 -15.38 7.30 -33.91
CA ILE A 135 -14.38 7.07 -32.88
C ILE A 135 -12.99 6.88 -33.52
N ARG A 136 -12.89 6.05 -34.57
CA ARG A 136 -11.64 5.80 -35.30
C ARG A 136 -11.04 7.08 -35.86
N ASN A 137 -11.85 7.89 -36.54
CA ASN A 137 -11.43 9.18 -37.08
C ASN A 137 -10.96 10.14 -36.00
N ARG A 138 -11.65 10.16 -34.85
CA ARG A 138 -11.26 10.99 -33.70
C ARG A 138 -9.94 10.54 -33.06
N LEU A 139 -9.70 9.23 -32.97
CA LEU A 139 -8.44 8.70 -32.47
C LEU A 139 -7.28 8.98 -33.44
N ALA A 140 -7.51 8.90 -34.75
CA ALA A 140 -6.53 9.27 -35.76
C ALA A 140 -6.14 10.75 -35.67
N ALA A 141 -7.14 11.65 -35.57
CA ALA A 141 -6.90 13.08 -35.37
C ALA A 141 -6.13 13.37 -34.07
N LEU A 142 -6.47 12.66 -32.98
CA LEU A 142 -5.76 12.78 -31.71
C LEU A 142 -4.27 12.40 -31.84
N GLU A 143 -3.95 11.32 -32.54
CA GLU A 143 -2.55 10.93 -32.74
C GLU A 143 -1.78 11.93 -33.60
N ASP A 144 -2.40 12.48 -34.65
CA ASP A 144 -1.78 13.53 -35.46
C ASP A 144 -1.51 14.79 -34.63
N GLU A 145 -2.47 15.21 -33.80
CA GLU A 145 -2.28 16.33 -32.88
C GLU A 145 -1.16 16.07 -31.86
N ILE A 146 -1.00 14.83 -31.39
CA ILE A 146 0.10 14.45 -30.47
C ILE A 146 1.44 14.63 -31.18
N LEU A 147 1.58 14.17 -32.43
CA LEU A 147 2.81 14.29 -33.21
C LEU A 147 3.20 15.75 -33.46
N ASN A 148 2.21 16.61 -33.67
CA ASN A 148 2.40 18.02 -34.03
C ASN A 148 2.34 18.99 -32.83
N SER A 149 2.32 18.49 -31.59
CA SER A 149 2.23 19.31 -30.38
C SER A 149 3.50 19.27 -29.53
N THR A 150 3.75 20.36 -28.80
CA THR A 150 4.83 20.46 -27.80
C THR A 150 4.30 21.09 -26.51
N GLY A 151 5.13 21.10 -25.45
CA GLY A 151 4.79 21.74 -24.18
C GLY A 151 3.54 21.18 -23.50
N GLU A 152 2.74 22.06 -22.90
CA GLU A 152 1.54 21.67 -22.13
C GLU A 152 0.45 21.03 -23.00
N LYS A 153 0.26 21.50 -24.23
CA LYS A 153 -0.70 20.92 -25.19
C LYS A 153 -0.39 19.45 -25.45
N HIS A 154 0.89 19.13 -25.67
CA HIS A 154 1.33 17.76 -25.87
C HIS A 154 1.02 16.87 -24.66
N LEU A 155 1.29 17.36 -23.43
CA LEU A 155 0.98 16.64 -22.20
C LEU A 155 -0.52 16.37 -22.04
N PHE A 156 -1.37 17.36 -22.37
CA PHE A 156 -2.82 17.19 -22.36
C PHE A 156 -3.29 16.13 -23.36
N LEU A 157 -2.76 16.13 -24.57
CA LEU A 157 -3.14 15.15 -25.61
C LEU A 157 -2.69 13.73 -25.25
N LEU A 158 -1.50 13.57 -24.65
CA LEU A 158 -1.06 12.28 -24.10
C LEU A 158 -1.98 11.77 -22.99
N MET A 159 -2.44 12.66 -22.10
CA MET A 159 -3.45 12.33 -21.09
C MET A 159 -4.79 11.94 -21.75
N MET A 160 -5.23 12.69 -22.77
CA MET A 160 -6.48 12.41 -23.49
C MET A 160 -6.44 11.04 -24.16
N ARG A 161 -5.30 10.65 -24.74
CA ARG A 161 -5.09 9.31 -25.29
C ARG A 161 -5.30 8.22 -24.24
N GLY A 162 -4.73 8.40 -23.05
CA GLY A 162 -4.97 7.49 -21.92
C GLY A 162 -6.45 7.41 -21.51
N ARG A 163 -7.18 8.53 -21.55
CA ARG A 163 -8.64 8.53 -21.28
C ARG A 163 -9.43 7.75 -22.32
N TRP A 164 -9.03 7.82 -23.59
CA TRP A 164 -9.68 7.07 -24.65
C TRP A 164 -9.52 5.56 -24.52
N VAL A 165 -8.38 5.07 -23.99
CA VAL A 165 -8.23 3.64 -23.64
C VAL A 165 -9.31 3.21 -22.65
N GLU A 166 -9.53 3.99 -21.58
CA GLU A 166 -10.57 3.68 -20.58
C GLU A 166 -11.99 3.82 -21.15
N ARG A 167 -12.24 4.80 -22.03
CA ARG A 167 -13.53 4.94 -22.73
C ARG A 167 -13.85 3.74 -23.59
N LEU A 168 -12.88 3.26 -24.37
CA LEU A 168 -13.04 2.07 -25.22
C LEU A 168 -13.27 0.83 -24.36
N ARG A 169 -12.60 0.71 -23.21
CA ARG A 169 -12.84 -0.38 -22.25
C ARG A 169 -14.28 -0.37 -21.73
N ILE A 170 -14.83 0.81 -21.41
CA ILE A 170 -16.24 0.94 -20.99
C ILE A 170 -17.17 0.59 -22.15
N LEU A 171 -16.87 1.10 -23.36
CA LEU A 171 -17.64 0.85 -24.56
C LEU A 171 -17.70 -0.65 -24.89
N GLU A 172 -16.57 -1.36 -24.82
CA GLU A 172 -16.42 -2.81 -25.01
C GLU A 172 -17.41 -3.62 -24.14
N GLY A 173 -17.64 -3.17 -22.89
CA GLY A 173 -18.60 -3.78 -21.98
C GLY A 173 -20.07 -3.49 -22.29
N SER A 174 -20.35 -2.45 -23.08
CA SER A 174 -21.70 -1.96 -23.40
C SER A 174 -22.18 -2.29 -24.82
N VAL A 175 -21.28 -2.54 -25.77
CA VAL A 175 -21.62 -2.82 -27.17
C VAL A 175 -22.04 -4.29 -27.42
N PRO A 176 -22.81 -4.56 -28.49
CA PRO A 176 -23.11 -5.93 -28.93
C PRO A 176 -21.84 -6.73 -29.20
N ILE A 177 -21.93 -8.07 -29.03
CA ILE A 177 -20.79 -8.99 -29.20
C ILE A 177 -20.10 -8.81 -30.57
N SER A 178 -20.87 -8.56 -31.63
CA SER A 178 -20.37 -8.35 -33.00
C SER A 178 -19.41 -7.17 -33.14
N LEU A 179 -19.48 -6.18 -32.25
CA LEU A 179 -18.66 -4.97 -32.29
C LEU A 179 -17.54 -4.97 -31.24
N ARG A 180 -17.49 -5.97 -30.35
CA ARG A 180 -16.50 -6.02 -29.27
C ARG A 180 -15.08 -6.20 -29.79
N GLU A 181 -14.91 -7.02 -30.82
CA GLU A 181 -13.60 -7.28 -31.42
C GLU A 181 -13.02 -5.98 -32.00
N GLU A 182 -13.81 -5.24 -32.78
CA GLU A 182 -13.38 -3.96 -33.37
C GLU A 182 -13.03 -2.91 -32.30
N VAL A 183 -13.82 -2.80 -31.23
CA VAL A 183 -13.52 -1.88 -30.11
C VAL A 183 -12.25 -2.32 -29.35
N SER A 184 -12.05 -3.63 -29.19
CA SER A 184 -10.84 -4.18 -28.55
C SER A 184 -9.59 -3.90 -29.37
N GLU A 185 -9.65 -4.05 -30.70
CA GLU A 185 -8.53 -3.74 -31.61
C GLU A 185 -8.11 -2.27 -31.50
N LEU A 186 -9.08 -1.35 -31.52
CA LEU A 186 -8.82 0.08 -31.33
C LEU A 186 -8.16 0.36 -29.97
N ARG A 187 -8.63 -0.31 -28.90
CA ARG A 187 -8.07 -0.16 -27.55
C ARG A 187 -6.63 -0.67 -27.49
N GLU A 188 -6.35 -1.82 -28.10
CA GLU A 188 -5.01 -2.42 -28.16
C GLU A 188 -4.03 -1.60 -29.01
N GLU A 189 -4.48 -1.05 -30.14
CA GLU A 189 -3.68 -0.14 -30.96
C GLU A 189 -3.26 1.09 -30.15
N LEU A 190 -4.22 1.71 -29.45
CA LEU A 190 -3.97 2.90 -28.64
C LEU A 190 -3.00 2.60 -27.47
N MET A 191 -3.15 1.43 -26.84
CA MET A 191 -2.24 0.93 -25.80
C MET A 191 -0.81 0.71 -26.33
N ARG A 192 -0.66 0.15 -27.54
CA ARG A 192 0.65 -0.01 -28.20
C ARG A 192 1.32 1.35 -28.46
N LYS A 193 0.58 2.34 -28.96
CA LYS A 193 1.07 3.71 -29.17
C LYS A 193 1.46 4.40 -27.86
N MET A 194 0.72 4.16 -26.78
CA MET A 194 1.07 4.64 -25.44
C MET A 194 2.39 4.05 -24.93
N ALA A 195 2.59 2.74 -25.06
CA ALA A 195 3.82 2.07 -24.63
C ALA A 195 5.05 2.59 -25.40
N ALA A 196 4.93 2.79 -26.71
CA ALA A 196 6.00 3.36 -27.55
C ALA A 196 6.40 4.79 -27.14
N THR A 197 5.44 5.57 -26.63
CA THR A 197 5.70 6.95 -26.18
C THR A 197 6.26 6.98 -24.75
N GLY A 198 5.89 6.01 -23.91
CA GLY A 198 6.41 5.85 -22.54
C GLY A 198 7.86 5.40 -22.48
N ALA A 199 8.29 4.51 -23.39
CA ALA A 199 9.67 4.03 -23.50
C ALA A 199 10.70 5.15 -23.76
N ARG A 200 10.28 6.28 -24.36
CA ARG A 200 11.15 7.45 -24.57
C ARG A 200 11.42 8.26 -23.28
N LYS A 201 10.65 8.08 -22.20
CA LYS A 201 10.82 8.83 -20.94
C LYS A 201 11.66 8.10 -19.87
N SER A 202 12.01 6.83 -20.05
CA SER A 202 12.78 6.04 -19.08
C SER A 202 14.31 6.12 -19.25
N HIS A 203 14.83 6.94 -20.17
CA HIS A 203 16.26 7.14 -20.37
C HIS A 203 16.68 8.55 -19.93
N LYS A 204 16.61 8.83 -18.62
CA LYS A 204 17.50 9.84 -18.00
C LYS A 204 18.55 9.07 -17.20
N PRO A 205 19.85 9.15 -17.55
CA PRO A 205 20.90 8.58 -16.71
C PRO A 205 20.87 9.30 -15.35
N ARG A 206 21.08 8.53 -14.27
CA ARG A 206 21.29 9.09 -12.93
C ARG A 206 22.52 10.02 -13.00
N PRO A 207 22.46 11.25 -12.48
CA PRO A 207 23.68 12.02 -12.28
C PRO A 207 24.53 11.33 -11.21
N GLU A 208 25.82 11.18 -11.53
CA GLU A 208 26.90 10.82 -10.60
C GLU A 208 27.08 11.90 -9.51
#